data_AF-A0A9Q3FEZ2-F1
#
_entry.id   AF-A0A9Q3FEZ2-F1
#
_cell.length_a   1.000
_cell.length_b   1.000
_cell.length_c   1.000
_cell.angle_alpha   90.00
_cell.angle_beta   90.00
_cell.angle_gamma   90.00
#
_symmetry.space_group_name_H-M   'P 1'
#
loop_
_entity.id
_entity.type
_entity.pdbx_description
1 polymer ?
#
loop_
_entity_poly.entity_id
_entity_poly.type
_entity_poly.pdbx_seq_one_letter_code
_entity_poly.pdbx_strand_id
1 'polypeptide(L)'
;MEAQANTEKYKSVLNRVRPVYEAMPHDLNPPLERPELSRDTYETPLPPISPLFIETSKVTEERISMINFGPSRWLSEEEIHLLETFILLRQKAI
;
A
#
# COMPACT_ATOMS: atom_id res chain seq x y z
N MET A 1 -0.55 58.01 24.41
CA MET A 1 -0.17 56.61 24.13
C MET A 1 0.76 56.65 22.94
N GLU A 2 2.06 56.76 23.18
CA GLU A 2 3.06 56.71 22.12
C GLU A 2 3.57 55.28 22.01
N ALA A 3 3.52 54.73 20.79
CA ALA A 3 3.91 53.36 20.50
C ALA A 3 5.45 53.24 20.59
N GLN A 4 5.91 52.43 21.54
CA GLN A 4 7.32 52.11 21.70
C GLN A 4 7.73 51.16 20.58
N ALA A 5 8.47 51.68 19.60
CA ALA A 5 9.00 50.90 18.49
C ALA A 5 10.02 49.88 19.00
N ASN A 6 9.80 48.59 18.70
CA ASN A 6 10.76 47.53 18.97
C ASN A 6 12.10 47.84 18.29
N THR A 7 13.11 48.22 19.08
CA THR A 7 14.49 48.38 18.62
C THR A 7 15.15 47.02 18.48
N GLU A 8 14.67 46.18 17.56
CA GLU A 8 15.45 45.05 17.09
C GLU A 8 16.63 45.62 16.28
N LYS A 9 17.84 45.49 16.82
CA LYS A 9 19.07 45.97 16.17
C LYS A 9 19.18 45.34 14.79
N TYR A 10 18.99 46.16 13.74
CA TYR A 10 19.28 45.76 12.36
C TYR A 10 20.69 45.15 12.30
N LYS A 11 20.82 43.98 11.66
CA LYS A 11 22.13 43.32 11.48
C LYS A 11 23.07 44.29 10.76
N SER A 12 24.28 44.47 11.29
CA SER A 12 25.29 45.32 10.67
C SER A 12 25.58 44.83 9.25
N VAL A 13 25.92 45.76 8.34
CA VAL A 13 26.20 45.44 6.93
C VAL A 13 27.31 44.40 6.78
N LEU A 14 28.26 44.37 7.72
CA LEU A 14 29.33 43.36 7.81
C LEU A 14 28.80 41.95 8.12
N ASN A 15 27.74 41.85 8.92
CA ASN A 15 27.12 40.59 9.33
C ASN A 15 25.94 40.18 8.42
N ARG A 16 25.73 40.91 7.31
CA ARG A 16 24.67 40.62 6.35
C ARG A 16 25.13 39.46 5.47
N VAL A 17 24.45 38.33 5.57
CA VAL A 17 24.63 37.18 4.67
C VAL A 17 24.36 37.66 3.25
N ARG A 18 25.37 37.56 2.38
CA ARG A 18 25.23 37.83 0.94
C ARG A 18 24.98 36.50 0.25
N PRO A 19 24.08 36.44 -0.75
CA PRO A 19 23.97 35.26 -1.58
C PRO A 19 25.32 35.03 -2.27
N VAL A 20 25.91 33.87 -2.02
CA VAL A 20 27.10 33.41 -2.73
C VAL A 20 26.61 32.56 -3.89
N TYR A 21 27.19 32.76 -5.07
CA TYR A 21 26.91 31.93 -6.24
C TYR A 21 27.65 30.60 -6.12
N GLU A 22 27.21 29.76 -5.19
CA GLU A 22 27.70 28.41 -5.00
C GLU A 22 26.60 27.43 -5.39
N ALA A 23 26.98 26.32 -6.05
CA ALA A 23 26.05 25.24 -6.33
C ALA A 23 25.54 24.66 -5.01
N MET A 24 24.26 24.31 -4.96
CA MET A 24 23.67 23.68 -3.78
C MET A 24 24.46 22.40 -3.44
N PRO A 25 25.00 22.26 -2.23
CA PRO A 25 25.72 21.05 -1.85
C PRO A 25 24.78 19.86 -1.96
N HIS A 26 25.20 18.82 -2.70
CA HIS A 26 24.38 17.63 -2.94
C HIS A 26 24.00 16.90 -1.64
N ASP A 27 24.82 17.03 -0.60
CA ASP A 27 24.59 16.43 0.72
C ASP A 27 23.48 17.12 1.53
N LEU A 28 23.01 18.30 1.09
CA LEU A 28 21.91 19.02 1.77
C LEU A 28 20.58 18.29 1.63
N ASN A 29 20.40 17.52 0.54
CA ASN A 29 19.17 16.81 0.23
C ASN A 29 19.51 15.42 -0.33
N PRO A 30 19.85 14.45 0.54
CA PRO A 30 20.12 13.10 0.09
C PRO A 30 18.90 12.55 -0.67
N PRO A 31 19.11 11.67 -1.66
CA PRO A 31 18.00 11.04 -2.37
C PRO A 31 17.13 10.27 -1.37
N LEU A 32 15.81 10.28 -1.61
CA LEU A 32 14.87 9.52 -0.79
C LEU A 32 15.22 8.02 -0.87
N GLU A 33 15.54 7.42 0.27
CA GLU A 33 15.73 5.98 0.37
C GLU A 33 14.38 5.26 0.33
N ARG A 34 14.37 4.10 -0.33
CA ARG A 34 13.17 3.27 -0.35
C ARG A 34 13.03 2.60 1.02
N PRO A 35 11.86 2.66 1.67
CA PRO A 35 11.64 1.91 2.90
C PRO A 35 11.76 0.41 2.64
N GLU A 36 12.17 -0.34 3.66
CA GLU A 36 12.16 -1.80 3.61
C GLU A 36 10.74 -2.31 3.34
N LEU A 37 10.61 -3.16 2.34
CA LEU A 37 9.33 -3.76 1.97
C LEU A 37 9.07 -4.96 2.88
N SER A 38 7.87 -5.02 3.47
CA SER A 38 7.47 -6.15 4.32
C SER A 38 7.30 -7.46 3.56
N ARG A 39 7.23 -7.40 2.22
CA ARG A 39 7.06 -8.53 1.32
C ARG A 39 7.97 -8.40 0.11
N ASP A 40 8.34 -9.53 -0.47
CA ASP A 40 8.99 -9.55 -1.78
C ASP A 40 7.99 -9.06 -2.84
N THR A 41 8.43 -8.14 -3.71
CA THR A 41 7.59 -7.57 -4.78
C THR A 41 7.58 -8.47 -6.02
N TYR A 42 8.55 -9.37 -6.13
CA TYR A 42 8.70 -10.29 -7.26
C TYR A 42 8.09 -11.66 -7.00
N GLU A 43 7.68 -11.93 -5.76
CA GLU A 43 6.91 -13.12 -5.42
C GLU A 43 5.45 -12.88 -5.82
N THR A 44 5.01 -13.53 -6.90
CA THR A 44 3.63 -13.43 -7.37
C THR A 44 2.70 -13.96 -6.29
N PRO A 45 1.82 -13.13 -5.71
CA PRO A 45 1.07 -13.50 -4.51
C PRO A 45 0.03 -14.59 -4.74
N LEU A 46 -0.27 -14.92 -6.01
CA LEU A 46 -1.27 -15.90 -6.37
C LEU A 46 -0.68 -16.90 -7.37
N PRO A 47 -0.82 -18.22 -7.13
CA PRO A 47 -0.48 -19.22 -8.12
C PRO A 47 -1.35 -19.04 -9.37
N PRO A 48 -0.83 -19.30 -10.57
CA PRO A 48 -1.59 -19.15 -11.83
C PRO A 48 -2.78 -20.09 -11.93
N ILE A 49 -2.78 -21.17 -11.16
CA ILE A 49 -3.85 -22.15 -11.06
C ILE A 49 -4.41 -22.07 -9.65
N SER A 50 -5.72 -21.81 -9.55
CA SER A 50 -6.43 -21.85 -8.28
C SER A 50 -6.33 -23.25 -7.67
N PRO A 51 -6.04 -23.38 -6.36
CA PRO A 51 -6.08 -24.67 -5.71
C PRO A 51 -7.49 -25.26 -5.79
N LEU A 52 -7.59 -26.58 -5.82
CA LEU A 52 -8.87 -27.27 -5.74
C LEU A 52 -9.53 -26.98 -4.39
N PHE A 53 -10.85 -26.86 -4.41
CA PHE A 53 -11.64 -26.70 -3.19
C PHE A 53 -11.45 -27.90 -2.26
N ILE A 54 -11.23 -27.60 -0.97
CA ILE A 54 -11.15 -28.60 0.09
C ILE A 54 -12.18 -28.24 1.14
N GLU A 55 -13.08 -29.17 1.43
CA GLU A 55 -14.10 -29.00 2.45
C GLU A 55 -13.49 -28.65 3.81
N THR A 56 -14.17 -27.77 4.53
CA THR A 56 -13.82 -27.42 5.91
C THR A 56 -15.00 -27.62 6.83
N SER A 57 -14.76 -27.58 8.14
CA SER A 57 -15.80 -27.76 9.16
C SER A 57 -16.98 -26.77 9.06
N LYS A 58 -16.81 -25.61 8.41
CA LYS A 58 -17.89 -24.61 8.21
C LYS A 58 -18.39 -24.49 6.77
N VAL A 59 -17.56 -24.86 5.79
CA VAL A 59 -17.86 -24.80 4.36
C VAL A 59 -17.76 -26.22 3.80
N THR A 60 -18.91 -26.88 3.72
CA THR A 60 -19.11 -28.19 3.12
C THR A 60 -19.57 -28.05 1.67
N GLU A 61 -19.43 -29.11 0.86
CA GLU A 61 -19.94 -29.18 -0.51
C GLU A 61 -21.44 -28.87 -0.57
N GLU A 62 -22.22 -29.35 0.40
CA GLU A 62 -23.66 -29.05 0.47
C GLU A 62 -23.93 -27.54 0.53
N ARG A 63 -23.15 -26.81 1.32
CA ARG A 63 -23.29 -25.35 1.44
C ARG A 63 -22.85 -24.62 0.18
N ILE A 64 -21.81 -25.11 -0.49
CA ILE A 64 -21.36 -24.54 -1.77
C ILE A 64 -22.39 -24.80 -2.86
N SER A 65 -23.00 -25.98 -2.90
CA SER A 65 -24.04 -26.31 -3.87
C SER A 65 -25.30 -25.45 -3.74
N MET A 66 -25.55 -24.88 -2.55
CA MET A 66 -26.63 -23.91 -2.33
C MET A 66 -26.30 -22.51 -2.87
N ILE A 67 -25.03 -22.20 -3.13
CA ILE A 67 -24.61 -20.90 -3.65
C ILE A 67 -24.92 -20.85 -5.15
N ASN A 68 -25.69 -19.85 -5.55
CA ASN A 68 -25.97 -19.60 -6.95
C ASN A 68 -24.82 -18.75 -7.56
N PHE A 69 -24.00 -19.38 -8.40
CA PHE A 69 -22.91 -18.74 -9.14
C PHE A 69 -23.35 -18.10 -10.47
N GLY A 70 -24.66 -18.04 -10.73
CA GLY A 70 -25.24 -17.53 -11.95
C GLY A 70 -25.68 -18.63 -12.92
N PRO A 71 -26.11 -18.24 -14.14
CA PRO A 71 -26.57 -19.18 -15.15
C PRO A 71 -25.44 -20.10 -15.66
N SER A 72 -25.79 -21.23 -16.25
CA SER A 72 -24.82 -22.16 -16.84
C SER A 72 -23.92 -21.46 -17.87
N ARG A 73 -22.60 -21.69 -17.81
CA ARG A 73 -21.56 -21.02 -18.62
C ARG A 73 -21.34 -19.53 -18.34
N TRP A 74 -21.91 -18.99 -17.25
CA TRP A 74 -21.58 -17.64 -16.80
C TRP A 74 -20.14 -17.53 -16.28
N LEU A 75 -19.65 -18.60 -15.66
CA LEU A 75 -18.28 -18.74 -15.18
C LEU A 75 -17.65 -19.99 -15.79
N SER A 76 -16.34 -19.90 -16.02
CA SER A 76 -15.47 -21.05 -16.28
C SER A 76 -15.28 -21.90 -15.03
N GLU A 77 -14.83 -23.14 -15.20
CA GLU A 77 -14.53 -24.05 -14.08
C GLU A 77 -13.41 -23.47 -13.20
N GLU A 78 -12.41 -22.82 -13.80
CA GLU A 78 -11.32 -22.19 -13.06
C GLU A 78 -11.79 -20.98 -12.22
N GLU A 79 -12.73 -20.19 -12.73
CA GLU A 79 -13.33 -19.06 -12.00
C GLU A 79 -14.20 -19.54 -10.83
N ILE A 80 -14.91 -20.67 -10.99
CA ILE A 80 -15.67 -21.27 -9.90
C ILE A 80 -14.72 -21.72 -8.78
N HIS A 81 -13.66 -22.46 -9.13
CA HIS A 81 -12.65 -22.89 -8.14
C HIS A 81 -11.96 -21.70 -7.45
N LEU A 82 -11.69 -20.62 -8.19
CA LEU A 82 -11.17 -19.38 -7.63
C LEU A 82 -12.13 -18.82 -6.56
N LEU A 83 -13.42 -18.70 -6.88
CA LEU A 83 -14.43 -18.16 -5.96
C LEU A 83 -14.61 -19.04 -4.72
N GLU A 84 -14.63 -20.37 -4.88
CA GLU A 84 -14.67 -21.32 -3.77
C GLU A 84 -13.46 -21.13 -2.83
N THR A 85 -12.26 -20.96 -3.40
CA THR A 85 -11.04 -20.69 -2.63
C THR A 85 -11.14 -19.35 -1.87
N PHE A 86 -11.70 -18.30 -2.48
CA PHE A 86 -11.91 -17.01 -1.81
C PHE A 86 -12.89 -17.11 -0.64
N ILE A 87 -13.96 -17.89 -0.77
CA ILE A 87 -14.92 -18.12 0.32
C ILE A 87 -14.21 -18.77 1.52
N LEU A 88 -13.36 -19.77 1.26
CA LEU A 88 -12.53 -20.40 2.30
C LEU A 88 -11.53 -19.45 2.95
N LEU A 89 -10.83 -18.62 2.16
CA LEU A 89 -9.88 -17.63 2.68
C LEU A 89 -10.59 -16.60 3.57
N ARG A 90 -11.75 -16.11 3.14
CA ARG A 90 -12.55 -15.15 3.90
C ARG A 90 -13.06 -15.73 5.23
N GLN A 91 -13.39 -17.02 5.27
CA GLN A 91 -13.78 -17.68 6.52
C GLN A 91 -12.68 -17.60 7.59
N LYS A 92 -11.40 -17.67 7.21
CA LYS A 92 -10.28 -17.61 8.17
C LYS A 92 -10.02 -16.19 8.69
N ALA A 93 -10.49 -15.17 7.98
CA ALA A 93 -10.27 -13.77 8.32
C ALA A 93 -11.34 -13.16 9.25
N ILE A 94 -12.46 -13.86 9.47
CA ILE A 94 -13.60 -13.44 10.32
C ILE A 94 -13.68 -14.36 11.55
#